data_AF-A0A368LNG5-F1
#
_entry.id   AF-A0A368LNG5-F1
#
_cell.length_a   1.000
_cell.length_b   1.000
_cell.length_c   1.000
_cell.angle_alpha   90.00
_cell.angle_beta   90.00
_cell.angle_gamma   90.00
#
_symmetry.space_group_name_H-M   'P 1'
#
loop_
_entity.id
_entity.type
_entity.pdbx_description
1 polymer ?
#
loop_
_entity_poly.entity_id
_entity_poly.type
_entity_poly.pdbx_seq_one_letter_code
_entity_poly.pdbx_strand_id
1 'polypeptide(L)'
;MNDYLIGIMYHEPESWDLWNKGVIEDYESSTGIFITASSIADAIKWAEIIGEKLLRFVNSDNSLSYSKLNYECWHEPDIKESGWDHCLSHFQHVKVGEMPNLKNMTTESYEKWQSENT
;
A
#
# COMPACT_ATOMS: atom_id res chain seq x y z
N MET A 1 18.96 8.24 9.41
CA MET A 1 17.63 7.90 8.87
C MET A 1 17.86 7.30 7.50
N ASN A 2 17.15 6.23 7.19
CA ASN A 2 17.25 5.52 5.92
C ASN A 2 15.86 5.48 5.26
N ASP A 3 15.84 5.38 3.93
CA ASP A 3 14.61 5.17 3.17
C ASP A 3 14.37 3.67 3.03
N TYR A 4 13.16 3.24 3.39
CA TYR A 4 12.72 1.85 3.32
C TYR A 4 11.55 1.75 2.36
N LEU A 5 11.61 0.82 1.40
CA LEU A 5 10.46 0.45 0.59
C LEU A 5 9.58 -0.48 1.42
N ILE A 6 8.36 -0.04 1.70
CA ILE A 6 7.38 -0.80 2.46
C ILE A 6 6.18 -1.11 1.57
N GLY A 7 5.78 -2.37 1.54
CA GLY A 7 4.53 -2.79 0.95
C GLY A 7 3.37 -2.69 1.91
N ILE A 8 2.20 -2.30 1.38
CA ILE A 8 0.95 -2.09 2.11
C ILE A 8 -0.13 -2.93 1.45
N MET A 9 -0.78 -3.81 2.22
CA MET A 9 -2.00 -4.50 1.80
C MET A 9 -3.25 -3.67 2.09
N TYR A 10 -4.19 -3.52 1.17
CA TYR A 10 -5.40 -2.73 1.43
C TYR A 10 -6.63 -3.16 0.64
N HIS A 11 -6.73 -4.45 0.31
CA HIS A 11 -7.85 -4.95 -0.49
C HIS A 11 -9.22 -4.64 0.12
N GLU A 12 -10.22 -4.56 -0.75
CA GLU A 12 -11.60 -4.29 -0.35
C GLU A 12 -12.19 -5.51 0.36
N PRO A 13 -12.91 -5.33 1.49
CA PRO A 13 -13.55 -6.44 2.19
C PRO A 13 -14.55 -7.22 1.33
N GLU A 14 -15.23 -6.56 0.39
CA GLU A 14 -16.14 -7.22 -0.54
C GLU A 14 -15.39 -8.18 -1.48
N SER A 15 -14.24 -7.76 -2.01
CA SER A 15 -13.39 -8.61 -2.86
C SER A 15 -12.90 -9.85 -2.09
N TRP A 16 -12.51 -9.68 -0.82
CA TRP A 16 -12.17 -10.80 0.06
C TRP A 16 -13.34 -11.79 0.22
N ASP A 17 -14.55 -11.29 0.46
CA ASP A 17 -15.75 -12.11 0.61
C ASP A 17 -16.13 -12.84 -0.68
N LEU A 18 -15.95 -12.21 -1.85
CA LEU A 18 -16.20 -12.82 -3.16
C LEU A 18 -15.18 -13.91 -3.48
N TRP A 19 -13.90 -13.68 -3.15
CA TRP A 19 -12.85 -14.67 -3.33
C TRP A 19 -13.05 -15.89 -2.43
N ASN A 20 -13.42 -15.71 -1.16
CA ASN A 20 -13.75 -16.84 -0.26
C ASN A 20 -14.94 -17.67 -0.75
N LYS A 21 -15.83 -17.08 -1.55
CA LYS A 21 -16.95 -17.78 -2.20
C LYS A 21 -16.56 -18.43 -3.53
N GLY A 22 -15.33 -18.26 -4.00
CA GLY A 22 -14.85 -18.74 -5.30
C GLY A 22 -15.47 -18.01 -6.50
N VAL A 23 -15.97 -16.78 -6.30
CA VAL A 23 -16.61 -15.98 -7.36
C VAL A 23 -15.56 -15.27 -8.22
N ILE A 24 -14.45 -14.86 -7.60
CA ILE A 24 -13.32 -14.22 -8.27
C ILE A 24 -12.03 -15.00 -7.96
N GLU A 25 -11.07 -14.94 -8.89
CA GLU A 25 -9.80 -15.66 -8.78
C GLU A 25 -8.73 -14.86 -8.02
N ASP A 26 -8.87 -13.53 -7.96
CA ASP A 26 -7.96 -12.61 -7.29
C ASP A 26 -8.76 -11.52 -6.57
N TYR A 27 -8.28 -11.12 -5.41
CA TYR A 27 -8.84 -10.07 -4.54
C TYR A 27 -7.75 -9.17 -3.96
N GLU A 28 -6.47 -9.47 -4.19
CA GLU A 28 -5.38 -8.82 -3.49
C GLU A 28 -5.15 -7.42 -4.07
N SER A 29 -5.02 -6.44 -3.18
CA SER A 29 -4.65 -5.07 -3.54
C SER A 29 -3.52 -4.66 -2.63
N SER A 30 -2.41 -4.27 -3.25
CA SER A 30 -1.23 -3.79 -2.56
C SER A 30 -0.62 -2.58 -3.26
N THR A 31 0.14 -1.79 -2.51
CA THR A 31 0.91 -0.65 -3.03
C THR A 31 2.23 -0.54 -2.28
N GLY A 32 3.23 0.03 -2.93
CA GLY A 32 4.48 0.42 -2.28
C GLY A 32 4.48 1.87 -1.81
N ILE A 33 5.31 2.14 -0.81
CA ILE A 33 5.68 3.50 -0.39
C ILE A 33 7.12 3.51 0.13
N PHE A 34 7.85 4.59 -0.15
CA PHE A 34 9.15 4.83 0.48
C PHE A 34 8.98 5.64 1.77
N ILE A 35 9.50 5.12 2.87
CA ILE A 35 9.42 5.76 4.18
C ILE A 35 10.83 6.02 4.73
N THR A 36 11.16 7.30 4.93
CA THR A 36 12.36 7.70 5.66
C THR A 36 12.12 7.49 7.17
N ALA A 37 12.89 6.59 7.79
CA ALA A 37 12.75 6.26 9.21
C ALA A 37 14.09 6.02 9.92
N SER A 38 14.04 5.93 11.25
CA SER A 38 15.19 5.55 12.09
C SER A 38 15.46 4.05 12.08
N SER A 39 14.43 3.23 11.81
CA SER A 39 14.51 1.77 11.72
C SER A 39 13.44 1.22 10.79
N ILE A 40 13.61 -0.03 10.33
CA ILE A 40 12.59 -0.76 9.55
C ILE A 40 11.29 -0.89 10.34
N ALA A 41 11.39 -1.19 11.64
CA ALA A 41 10.22 -1.33 12.52
C ALA A 41 9.40 -0.03 12.61
N ASP A 42 10.06 1.13 12.65
CA ASP A 42 9.38 2.42 12.63
C ASP A 42 8.70 2.69 11.27
N ALA A 43 9.35 2.30 10.17
CA ALA A 43 8.78 2.42 8.84
C ALA A 43 7.53 1.53 8.67
N ILE A 44 7.59 0.26 9.10
CA ILE A 44 6.45 -0.67 9.06
C ILE A 44 5.30 -0.13 9.91
N LYS A 45 5.56 0.31 11.14
CA LYS A 45 4.53 0.87 12.02
C LYS A 45 3.86 2.11 11.42
N TRP A 46 4.63 2.96 10.72
CA TRP A 46 4.05 4.11 10.02
C TRP A 46 3.25 3.67 8.78
N ALA A 47 3.73 2.68 8.04
CA ALA A 47 3.02 2.11 6.89
C ALA A 47 1.68 1.50 7.29
N GLU A 48 1.56 0.83 8.44
CA GLU A 48 0.27 0.32 8.95
C GLU A 48 -0.76 1.46 9.16
N ILE A 49 -0.30 2.61 9.66
CA ILE A 49 -1.15 3.80 9.84
C ILE A 49 -1.60 4.34 8.47
N ILE A 50 -0.68 4.41 7.50
CA ILE A 50 -0.99 4.82 6.13
C ILE A 50 -1.97 3.83 5.49
N GLY A 51 -1.72 2.52 5.63
CA GLY A 51 -2.55 1.45 5.09
C GLY A 51 -3.97 1.49 5.63
N GLU A 52 -4.16 1.71 6.94
CA GLU A 52 -5.49 1.90 7.51
C GLU A 52 -6.20 3.13 6.93
N LYS A 53 -5.47 4.24 6.74
CA LYS A 53 -6.03 5.45 6.14
C LYS A 53 -6.38 5.24 4.67
N LEU A 54 -5.54 4.55 3.91
CA LEU A 54 -5.77 4.22 2.51
C LEU A 54 -6.98 3.30 2.36
N LEU A 55 -7.05 2.22 3.15
CA LEU A 55 -8.18 1.29 3.18
C LEU A 55 -9.52 2.02 3.38
N ARG A 56 -9.59 2.90 4.39
CA ARG A 56 -10.79 3.70 4.67
C ARG A 56 -11.09 4.70 3.55
N PHE A 57 -10.06 5.27 2.95
CA PHE A 57 -10.19 6.24 1.87
C PHE A 57 -10.77 5.60 0.60
N VAL A 58 -10.21 4.47 0.15
CA VAL A 58 -10.66 3.82 -1.10
C VAL A 58 -12.06 3.22 -0.97
N ASN A 59 -12.41 2.69 0.21
CA ASN A 59 -13.74 2.13 0.47
C ASN A 59 -14.77 3.19 0.91
N SER A 60 -14.36 4.44 1.12
CA SER A 60 -15.20 5.48 1.73
C SER A 60 -15.85 5.06 3.06
N ASP A 61 -15.21 4.18 3.82
CA ASP A 61 -15.71 3.61 5.07
C ASP A 61 -14.70 3.78 6.20
N ASN A 62 -14.99 4.70 7.12
CA ASN A 62 -14.15 4.98 8.29
C ASN A 62 -14.22 3.91 9.40
N SER A 63 -15.15 2.96 9.31
CA SER A 63 -15.30 1.89 10.29
C SER A 63 -14.33 0.72 10.08
N LEU A 64 -13.73 0.64 8.89
CA LEU A 64 -12.73 -0.38 8.56
C LEU A 64 -11.51 -0.28 9.46
N SER A 65 -10.93 -1.44 9.77
CA SER A 65 -9.84 -1.59 10.72
C SER A 65 -8.84 -2.56 10.14
N TYR A 66 -7.62 -2.07 9.90
CA TYR A 66 -6.55 -2.84 9.26
C TYR A 66 -6.23 -4.13 10.05
N SER A 67 -6.18 -3.99 11.37
CA SER A 67 -5.94 -5.11 12.31
C SER A 67 -7.06 -6.15 12.34
N LYS A 68 -8.32 -5.79 12.09
CA LYS A 68 -9.44 -6.76 12.08
C LYS A 68 -9.46 -7.61 10.81
N LEU A 69 -8.88 -7.09 9.74
CA LEU A 69 -8.78 -7.76 8.45
C LEU A 69 -7.47 -8.56 8.31
N ASN A 70 -6.64 -8.60 9.36
CA ASN A 70 -5.32 -9.23 9.36
C ASN A 70 -4.40 -8.73 8.24
N TYR A 71 -4.49 -7.44 7.89
CA TYR A 71 -3.61 -6.85 6.89
C TYR A 71 -2.25 -6.55 7.51
N GLU A 72 -1.20 -6.74 6.70
CA GLU A 72 0.17 -6.50 7.11
C GLU A 72 0.86 -5.49 6.18
N CYS A 73 1.99 -5.00 6.68
CA CYS A 73 2.95 -4.26 5.90
C CYS A 73 4.28 -5.02 5.96
N TRP A 74 5.00 -5.07 4.85
CA TRP A 74 6.28 -5.77 4.77
C TRP A 74 7.36 -4.87 4.20
N HIS A 75 8.60 -5.07 4.64
CA HIS A 75 9.74 -4.39 4.07
C HIS A 75 10.23 -5.15 2.85
N GLU A 76 10.43 -4.45 1.74
CA GLU A 76 11.08 -4.98 0.54
C GLU A 76 12.60 -4.76 0.63
N PRO A 77 13.40 -5.82 0.91
CA PRO A 77 14.80 -5.65 1.25
C PRO A 77 15.71 -5.40 0.06
N ASP A 78 15.33 -5.86 -1.13
CA ASP A 78 16.07 -5.61 -2.37
C ASP A 78 15.14 -5.05 -3.44
N ILE A 79 15.29 -3.75 -3.70
CA ILE A 79 14.52 -3.02 -4.70
C ILE A 79 14.74 -3.57 -6.12
N LYS A 80 15.93 -4.12 -6.41
CA LYS A 80 16.26 -4.65 -7.75
C LYS A 80 15.67 -6.03 -7.99
N GLU A 81 15.47 -6.81 -6.93
CA GLU A 81 14.81 -8.12 -7.00
C GLU A 81 13.32 -8.02 -6.69
N SER A 82 12.85 -6.85 -6.23
CA SER A 82 11.44 -6.59 -5.99
C SER A 82 10.65 -6.70 -7.29
N GLY A 83 9.50 -7.36 -7.22
CA GLY A 83 8.53 -7.38 -8.32
C GLY A 83 7.93 -6.01 -8.66
N TRP A 84 8.32 -4.95 -7.94
CA TRP A 84 7.86 -3.58 -8.14
C TRP A 84 8.85 -2.67 -8.86
N ASP A 85 9.97 -3.22 -9.35
CA ASP A 85 10.99 -2.50 -10.12
C ASP A 85 10.40 -1.60 -11.23
N HIS A 86 9.37 -2.11 -11.91
CA HIS A 86 8.67 -1.46 -13.01
C HIS A 86 7.81 -0.25 -12.59
N CYS A 87 7.49 -0.08 -11.31
CA CYS A 87 6.60 0.97 -10.81
C CYS A 87 7.18 1.80 -9.65
N LEU A 88 8.47 1.66 -9.34
CA LEU A 88 9.10 2.39 -8.23
C LEU A 88 8.96 3.92 -8.32
N SER A 89 9.02 4.49 -9.53
CA SER A 89 8.89 5.94 -9.73
C SER A 89 7.46 6.47 -9.51
N HIS A 90 6.48 5.57 -9.42
CA HIS A 90 5.13 5.90 -9.01
C HIS A 90 5.02 6.09 -7.49
N PHE A 91 5.79 5.34 -6.72
CA PHE A 91 5.67 5.33 -5.27
C PHE A 91 6.09 6.66 -4.63
N GLN A 92 5.28 7.10 -3.68
CA GLN A 92 5.55 8.33 -2.93
C GLN A 92 6.66 8.11 -1.90
N HIS A 93 7.39 9.18 -1.61
CA HIS A 93 8.39 9.23 -0.53
C HIS A 93 7.85 10.12 0.59
N VAL A 94 7.82 9.60 1.82
CA VAL A 94 7.39 10.34 3.02
C VAL A 94 8.32 10.05 4.19
N LYS A 95 8.30 10.91 5.20
CA LYS A 95 8.94 10.64 6.49
C LYS A 95 7.95 10.00 7.47
N VAL A 96 8.47 9.33 8.50
CA VAL A 96 7.61 8.94 9.64
C VAL A 96 6.90 10.18 10.21
N GLY A 97 5.57 10.10 10.33
CA GLY A 97 4.71 11.20 10.76
C GLY A 97 4.15 12.07 9.63
N GLU A 98 4.61 11.89 8.39
CA GLU A 98 4.10 12.55 7.20
C GLU A 98 3.12 11.64 6.45
N MET A 99 1.89 12.13 6.22
CA MET A 99 0.87 11.38 5.49
C MET A 99 1.07 11.59 3.98
N PRO A 100 1.16 10.53 3.16
CA PRO A 100 1.18 10.67 1.71
C PRO A 100 -0.14 11.21 1.18
N ASN A 101 -0.15 11.62 -0.09
CA ASN A 101 -1.40 11.89 -0.77
C ASN A 101 -2.08 10.56 -1.12
N LEU A 102 -3.10 10.18 -0.35
CA LEU A 102 -3.82 8.90 -0.52
C LEU A 102 -4.44 8.76 -1.92
N LYS A 103 -4.84 9.86 -2.57
CA LYS A 103 -5.35 9.83 -3.94
C LYS A 103 -4.28 9.35 -4.93
N ASN A 104 -3.01 9.65 -4.66
CA ASN A 104 -1.90 9.22 -5.49
C ASN A 104 -1.40 7.80 -5.15
N MET A 105 -2.18 7.03 -4.38
CA MET A 105 -1.88 5.62 -4.04
C MET A 105 -2.98 4.66 -4.53
N THR A 106 -3.94 5.17 -5.31
CA THR A 106 -5.07 4.37 -5.83
C THR A 106 -4.74 3.74 -7.18
N THR A 107 -5.50 2.70 -7.54
CA THR A 107 -5.46 2.10 -8.89
C THR A 107 -5.61 3.14 -9.99
N GLU A 108 -6.56 4.07 -9.88
CA GLU A 108 -6.74 5.15 -10.86
C GLU A 108 -5.48 6.00 -11.04
N SER A 109 -4.76 6.29 -9.95
CA SER A 109 -3.51 7.05 -10.02
C SER A 109 -2.40 6.24 -10.68
N TYR A 110 -2.36 4.92 -10.45
CA TYR A 110 -1.40 4.02 -11.08
C TYR A 110 -1.65 3.89 -12.57
N GLU A 111 -2.90 3.66 -13.00
CA GLU A 111 -3.29 3.58 -14.41
C GLU A 111 -2.95 4.86 -15.17
N LYS A 112 -3.23 6.02 -14.55
CA LYS A 112 -2.86 7.31 -15.12
C LYS A 112 -1.34 7.42 -15.29
N TRP A 113 -0.57 7.13 -14.24
CA TRP A 113 0.89 7.17 -14.31
C TRP A 113 1.43 6.23 -15.38
N GLN A 114 0.88 5.02 -15.49
CA GLN A 114 1.28 4.04 -16.50
C GLN A 114 1.04 4.59 -17.91
N SER A 115 -0.11 5.20 -18.17
CA SER A 115 -0.42 5.81 -19.48
C SER A 115 0.51 6.96 -19.87
N GLU A 116 1.12 7.64 -18.90
CA GLU A 116 2.03 8.77 -19.12
C GLU A 116 3.50 8.33 -19.24
N ASN A 117 3.83 7.09 -18.85
CA ASN A 117 5.18 6.55 -18.78
C ASN A 117 5.39 5.29 -19.65
N THR A 118 4.40 4.95 -20.50
CA THR A 118 4.46 3.89 -21.53
C THR A 118 4.36 4.51 -22.92
#